data_AF-A0AA37L2C4-F1
#
_entry.id   AF-A0AA37L2C4-F1
#
_cell.length_a   1.000
_cell.length_b   1.000
_cell.length_c   1.000
_cell.angle_alpha   90.00
_cell.angle_beta   90.00
_cell.angle_gamma   90.00
#
_symmetry.space_group_name_H-M   'P 1'
#
loop_
_entity.id
_entity.type
_entity.pdbx_description
1 polymer ?
#
loop_
_entity_poly.entity_id
_entity_poly.type
_entity_poly.pdbx_seq_one_letter_code
_entity_poly.pdbx_strand_id
1 'polypeptide(L)'
;MDRNLNELLKWSIENGTAEQNGEAAPAAPASNLNPEAIAALFGNGPSDAELMKLSMDAITSTDPEITLDNKLIAFDNFEQLIENLDNANNIANLSLWTPLLGCLEHDEHEMRRMAAWCIGTAVQNNQPSQERLVASQDHGGMRENLKKAI
;
A
#
# COMPACT_ATOMS: atom_id res chain seq x y z
N MET A 1 23.09 2.33 16.35
CA MET A 1 23.62 1.86 15.06
C MET A 1 23.21 0.40 14.94
N ASP A 2 22.47 0.02 13.90
CA ASP A 2 21.88 -1.31 13.81
C ASP A 2 22.97 -2.37 13.55
N ARG A 3 23.03 -3.40 14.40
CA ARG A 3 24.06 -4.44 14.32
C ARG A 3 23.94 -5.24 13.01
N ASN A 4 22.72 -5.43 12.54
CA ASN A 4 22.43 -6.20 11.33
C ASN A 4 22.87 -5.46 10.06
N LEU A 5 22.73 -4.12 10.03
CA LEU A 5 23.22 -3.30 8.91
C LEU A 5 24.75 -3.31 8.81
N ASN A 6 25.47 -3.37 9.94
CA ASN A 6 26.93 -3.48 9.94
C ASN A 6 27.41 -4.85 9.41
N GLU A 7 26.70 -5.93 9.73
CA GLU A 7 27.00 -7.26 9.18
C GLU A 7 26.69 -7.35 7.69
N LEU A 8 25.60 -6.73 7.21
CA LEU A 8 25.31 -6.56 5.78
C LEU A 8 26.41 -5.79 5.05
N LEU A 9 26.84 -4.65 5.59
CA LEU A 9 27.91 -3.84 5.00
C LEU A 9 29.20 -4.64 4.88
N LYS A 10 29.59 -5.35 5.95
CA LYS A 10 30.77 -6.21 5.95
C LYS A 10 30.65 -7.32 4.89
N TRP A 11 29.51 -7.99 4.82
CA TRP A 11 29.23 -8.99 3.80
C TRP A 11 29.30 -8.43 2.38
N SER A 12 28.73 -7.23 2.13
CA SER A 12 28.75 -6.61 0.80
C SER A 12 30.16 -6.23 0.35
N ILE A 13 31.05 -5.86 1.28
CA ILE A 13 32.45 -5.58 0.99
C ILE A 13 33.19 -6.88 0.67
N GLU A 14 32.95 -7.94 1.44
CA GLU A 14 33.55 -9.26 1.23
C GLU A 14 33.17 -9.87 -0.13
N ASN A 15 31.95 -9.63 -0.61
CA ASN A 15 31.42 -10.20 -1.85
C ASN A 15 31.40 -9.20 -3.03
N GLY A 16 31.79 -7.94 -2.80
CA GLY A 16 31.63 -6.82 -3.74
C GLY A 16 32.83 -6.54 -4.65
N THR A 17 33.93 -7.29 -4.55
CA THR A 17 35.13 -7.06 -5.37
C THR A 17 35.72 -8.37 -5.89
N ALA A 18 35.15 -8.92 -6.96
CA ALA A 18 35.72 -10.06 -7.67
C ALA A 18 36.32 -9.71 -9.06
N GLU A 19 36.14 -8.48 -9.57
CA GLU A 19 36.46 -8.19 -10.98
C GLU A 19 37.72 -7.33 -11.26
N GLN A 20 38.42 -6.80 -10.26
CA GLN A 20 39.44 -5.77 -10.56
C GLN A 20 40.87 -6.24 -10.87
N ASN A 21 41.28 -7.51 -10.70
CA ASN A 21 42.70 -7.84 -10.89
C ASN A 21 43.08 -9.20 -11.48
N GLY A 22 42.17 -9.96 -12.10
CA GLY A 22 42.54 -11.14 -12.91
C GLY A 22 43.24 -12.30 -12.17
N GLU A 23 43.45 -12.20 -10.86
CA GLU A 23 43.91 -13.28 -9.99
C GLU A 23 42.73 -13.74 -9.14
N ALA A 24 42.40 -15.04 -9.24
CA ALA A 24 41.38 -15.67 -8.43
C ALA A 24 41.80 -15.59 -6.96
N ALA A 25 41.21 -14.66 -6.22
CA ALA A 25 41.34 -14.60 -4.77
C ALA A 25 40.86 -15.95 -4.18
N PRO A 26 41.52 -16.48 -3.14
CA PRO A 26 41.08 -17.70 -2.48
C PRO A 26 39.64 -17.50 -2.03
N ALA A 27 38.76 -18.44 -2.41
CA ALA A 27 37.35 -18.39 -2.04
C ALA A 27 37.24 -18.26 -0.51
N ALA A 28 36.94 -17.05 -0.04
CA ALA A 28 36.61 -16.83 1.35
C ALA A 28 35.42 -17.76 1.71
N PRO A 29 35.39 -18.35 2.91
CA PRO A 29 34.25 -19.14 3.34
C PRO A 29 33.00 -18.30 3.15
N ALA A 30 31.98 -18.82 2.46
CA ALA A 30 30.73 -18.13 2.23
C ALA A 30 30.23 -17.58 3.57
N SER A 31 30.32 -16.27 3.77
CA SER A 31 29.77 -15.63 4.96
C SER A 31 28.27 -15.78 4.84
N ASN A 32 27.71 -16.72 5.62
CA ASN A 32 26.27 -16.95 5.66
C ASN A 32 25.62 -15.68 6.22
N LEU A 33 24.95 -14.91 5.37
CA LEU A 33 24.07 -13.83 5.80
C LEU A 33 23.04 -14.41 6.76
N ASN A 34 22.95 -13.84 7.96
CA ASN A 34 21.88 -14.17 8.90
C ASN A 34 20.52 -13.81 8.26
N PRO A 35 19.50 -14.69 8.31
CA PRO A 35 18.13 -14.40 7.90
C PRO A 35 17.59 -13.03 8.37
N GLU A 36 17.99 -12.56 9.55
CA GLU A 36 17.59 -11.25 10.09
C GLU A 36 18.26 -10.07 9.35
N ALA A 37 19.49 -10.25 8.88
CA ALA A 37 20.19 -9.30 8.02
C ALA A 37 19.57 -9.30 6.61
N ILE A 38 19.19 -10.47 6.08
CA ILE A 38 18.45 -10.59 4.82
C ILE A 38 17.09 -9.88 4.94
N ALA A 39 16.35 -10.11 6.02
CA ALA A 39 15.07 -9.45 6.29
C ALA A 39 15.22 -7.92 6.44
N ALA A 40 16.31 -7.45 7.07
CA ALA A 40 16.63 -6.04 7.13
C ALA A 40 16.94 -5.42 5.74
N LEU A 41 17.44 -6.23 4.79
CA LEU A 41 17.74 -5.81 3.41
C LEU A 41 16.51 -5.83 2.50
N PHE A 42 15.65 -6.85 2.61
CA PHE A 42 14.45 -7.02 1.78
C PHE A 42 13.17 -6.42 2.36
N GLY A 43 13.27 -5.80 3.54
CA GLY A 43 12.24 -4.96 4.12
C GLY A 43 11.34 -5.71 5.09
N ASN A 44 11.45 -5.35 6.37
CA ASN A 44 10.41 -5.60 7.39
C ASN A 44 9.25 -4.59 7.27
N GLY A 45 9.03 -4.04 6.06
CA GLY A 45 7.97 -3.09 5.81
C GLY A 45 6.62 -3.80 5.77
N PRO A 46 5.53 -3.11 6.11
CA PRO A 46 4.19 -3.65 5.90
C PRO A 46 4.00 -4.03 4.42
N SER A 47 3.30 -5.13 4.19
CA SER A 47 2.80 -5.50 2.86
C SER A 47 1.84 -4.45 2.31
N ASP A 48 1.64 -4.43 0.99
CA ASP A 48 0.64 -3.56 0.35
C ASP A 48 -0.75 -3.71 0.98
N ALA A 49 -1.16 -4.95 1.30
CA ALA A 49 -2.43 -5.22 1.95
C ALA A 49 -2.52 -4.61 3.36
N GLU A 50 -1.41 -4.55 4.09
CA GLU A 50 -1.34 -3.87 5.39
C GLU A 50 -1.35 -2.34 5.21
N LEU A 51 -0.60 -1.81 4.24
CA LEU A 51 -0.61 -0.38 3.90
C LEU A 51 -1.98 0.11 3.45
N MET A 52 -2.71 -0.68 2.66
CA MET A 52 -4.09 -0.39 2.24
C MET A 52 -5.03 -0.25 3.45
N LYS A 53 -4.91 -1.16 4.43
CA LYS A 53 -5.71 -1.10 5.67
C LYS A 53 -5.33 0.10 6.51
N LEU A 54 -4.04 0.33 6.73
CA LEU A 54 -3.55 1.48 7.50
C LEU A 54 -4.02 2.81 6.90
N SER A 55 -4.01 2.91 5.58
CA SER A 55 -4.52 4.09 4.87
C SER A 55 -6.02 4.26 5.10
N MET A 56 -6.81 3.19 4.98
CA MET A 56 -8.26 3.24 5.23
C MET A 56 -8.60 3.55 6.69
N ASP A 57 -7.83 3.03 7.64
CA ASP A 57 -7.98 3.33 9.06
C ASP A 57 -7.75 4.82 9.34
N ALA A 58 -6.71 5.41 8.73
CA ALA A 58 -6.46 6.85 8.84
C ALA A 58 -7.58 7.70 8.19
N ILE A 59 -8.00 7.33 6.97
CA ILE A 59 -9.10 7.97 6.24
C ILE A 59 -10.38 8.01 7.10
N THR A 60 -10.75 6.87 7.68
CA THR A 60 -12.00 6.71 8.44
C THR A 60 -11.89 7.00 9.94
N SER A 61 -10.70 7.36 10.41
CA SER A 61 -10.47 7.65 11.84
C SER A 61 -11.40 8.74 12.37
N THR A 62 -11.85 8.57 13.61
CA THR A 62 -12.62 9.59 14.35
C THR A 62 -11.76 10.35 15.36
N ASP A 63 -10.45 10.06 15.39
CA ASP A 63 -9.48 10.74 16.23
C ASP A 63 -9.27 12.19 15.74
N PRO A 64 -9.54 13.22 16.57
CA PRO A 64 -9.35 14.61 16.19
C PRO A 64 -7.89 14.99 15.87
N GLU A 65 -6.91 14.22 16.33
CA GLU A 65 -5.48 14.44 16.00
C GLU A 65 -5.15 14.02 14.56
N ILE A 66 -5.99 13.18 13.94
CA ILE A 66 -5.89 12.84 12.52
C ILE A 66 -6.64 13.89 11.71
N THR A 67 -5.94 14.98 11.42
CA THR A 67 -6.44 16.14 10.67
C THR A 67 -6.95 15.77 9.27
N LEU A 68 -7.74 16.66 8.67
CA LEU A 68 -8.17 16.52 7.27
C LEU A 68 -6.98 16.34 6.33
N ASP A 69 -5.92 17.15 6.46
CA ASP A 69 -4.71 17.02 5.64
C ASP A 69 -4.08 15.63 5.76
N ASN A 70 -4.00 15.07 6.96
CA ASN A 70 -3.49 13.70 7.16
C ASN A 70 -4.38 12.64 6.50
N LYS A 71 -5.70 12.84 6.50
CA LYS A 71 -6.65 11.96 5.78
C LYS A 71 -6.50 12.05 4.28
N LEU A 72 -6.24 13.24 3.73
CA LEU A 72 -6.00 13.42 2.30
C LEU A 72 -4.68 12.76 1.87
N ILE A 73 -3.62 12.86 2.67
CA ILE A 73 -2.38 12.10 2.47
C ILE A 73 -2.65 10.60 2.51
N ALA A 74 -3.48 10.13 3.44
CA ALA A 74 -3.85 8.72 3.50
C ALA A 74 -4.65 8.27 2.27
N PHE A 75 -5.51 9.11 1.71
CA PHE A 75 -6.15 8.85 0.41
C PHE A 75 -5.12 8.76 -0.72
N ASP A 76 -4.16 9.68 -0.81
CA ASP A 76 -3.12 9.63 -1.84
C ASP A 76 -2.27 8.35 -1.72
N ASN A 77 -1.94 7.92 -0.50
CA ASN A 77 -1.23 6.67 -0.25
C ASN A 77 -2.06 5.45 -0.66
N PHE A 78 -3.35 5.44 -0.30
CA PHE A 78 -4.26 4.37 -0.70
C PHE A 78 -4.38 4.29 -2.21
N GLU A 79 -4.52 5.44 -2.88
CA GLU A 79 -4.70 5.53 -4.32
C GLU A 79 -3.51 4.98 -5.10
N GLN A 80 -2.29 5.37 -4.73
CA GLN A 80 -1.05 4.84 -5.33
C GLN A 80 -0.97 3.31 -5.26
N LEU A 81 -1.42 2.71 -4.14
CA LEU A 81 -1.42 1.24 -4.00
C LEU A 81 -2.41 0.57 -4.95
N ILE A 82 -3.58 1.17 -5.17
CA ILE A 82 -4.66 0.61 -5.99
C ILE A 82 -4.56 0.99 -7.47
N GLU A 83 -3.56 1.78 -7.88
CA GLU A 83 -3.15 1.85 -9.30
C GLU A 83 -2.68 0.47 -9.81
N ASN A 84 -2.22 -0.40 -8.91
CA ASN A 84 -1.97 -1.80 -9.19
C ASN A 84 -3.28 -2.61 -9.18
N LEU A 85 -3.55 -3.35 -10.26
CA LEU A 85 -4.79 -4.11 -10.44
C LEU A 85 -5.00 -5.22 -9.41
N ASP A 86 -3.94 -5.89 -8.94
CA ASP A 86 -4.05 -6.94 -7.93
C ASP A 86 -4.48 -6.33 -6.59
N ASN A 87 -3.88 -5.20 -6.20
CA ASN A 87 -4.27 -4.45 -5.01
C ASN A 87 -5.69 -3.90 -5.12
N ALA A 88 -6.07 -3.31 -6.27
CA ALA A 88 -7.43 -2.85 -6.52
C ALA A 88 -8.47 -3.97 -6.34
N ASN A 89 -8.19 -5.16 -6.88
CA ASN A 89 -9.07 -6.32 -6.71
C ASN A 89 -9.10 -6.81 -5.26
N ASN A 90 -7.99 -6.65 -4.52
CA ASN A 90 -7.88 -7.04 -3.14
C ASN A 90 -8.72 -6.15 -2.18
N ILE A 91 -9.16 -4.95 -2.60
CA ILE A 91 -10.09 -4.10 -1.83
C ILE A 91 -11.31 -4.91 -1.35
N ALA A 92 -11.80 -5.85 -2.18
CA ALA A 92 -12.91 -6.75 -1.84
C ALA A 92 -12.58 -7.70 -0.69
N ASN A 93 -11.44 -8.38 -0.78
CA ASN A 93 -11.01 -9.37 0.22
C ASN A 93 -10.66 -8.70 1.54
N LEU A 94 -10.15 -7.47 1.48
CA LEU A 94 -9.83 -6.66 2.65
C LEU A 94 -11.06 -5.94 3.25
N SER A 95 -12.25 -6.10 2.65
CA SER A 95 -13.49 -5.43 3.07
C SER A 95 -13.41 -3.90 3.08
N LEU A 96 -12.60 -3.31 2.18
CA LEU A 96 -12.34 -1.87 2.15
C LEU A 96 -13.33 -1.08 1.25
N TRP A 97 -14.16 -1.76 0.46
CA TRP A 97 -15.19 -1.12 -0.36
C TRP A 97 -16.22 -0.36 0.48
N THR A 98 -16.71 -0.96 1.56
CA THR A 98 -17.71 -0.33 2.43
C THR A 98 -17.21 0.97 3.06
N PRO A 99 -16.04 1.02 3.74
CA PRO A 99 -15.54 2.27 4.28
C PRO A 99 -15.19 3.31 3.20
N LEU A 100 -14.62 2.88 2.06
CA LEU A 100 -14.33 3.79 0.95
C LEU A 100 -15.60 4.44 0.38
N LEU A 101 -16.65 3.65 0.14
CA LEU A 101 -17.94 4.13 -0.36
C LEU A 101 -18.65 5.00 0.68
N GLY A 102 -18.51 4.70 1.97
CA GLY A 102 -19.05 5.53 3.05
C GLY A 102 -18.48 6.96 3.05
N CYS A 103 -17.23 7.13 2.60
CA CYS A 103 -16.61 8.46 2.50
C CYS A 103 -17.28 9.38 1.45
N LEU A 104 -18.08 8.83 0.52
CA LEU A 104 -18.89 9.64 -0.41
C LEU A 104 -20.01 10.43 0.28
N GLU A 105 -20.35 10.10 1.52
CA GLU A 105 -21.35 10.80 2.33
C GLU A 105 -20.74 11.78 3.34
N HIS A 106 -19.41 11.92 3.36
CA HIS A 106 -18.71 12.74 4.34
C HIS A 106 -19.05 14.24 4.16
N ASP A 107 -19.14 14.99 5.26
CA ASP A 107 -19.46 16.43 5.25
C ASP A 107 -18.41 17.25 4.47
N GLU A 108 -17.13 16.95 4.70
CA GLU A 108 -16.02 17.55 3.96
C GLU A 108 -15.99 17.16 2.49
N HIS A 109 -15.99 18.17 1.62
CA HIS A 109 -16.04 17.97 0.17
C HIS A 109 -14.79 17.26 -0.39
N GLU A 110 -13.62 17.51 0.19
CA GLU A 110 -12.37 16.89 -0.25
C GLU A 110 -12.35 15.38 0.03
N MET A 111 -12.93 14.96 1.16
CA MET A 111 -13.10 13.53 1.48
C MET A 111 -13.96 12.82 0.42
N ARG A 112 -15.10 13.43 0.03
CA ARG A 112 -15.96 12.87 -1.02
C ARG A 112 -15.25 12.79 -2.36
N ARG A 113 -14.52 13.85 -2.72
CA ARG A 113 -13.73 13.91 -3.97
C ARG A 113 -12.67 12.80 -4.01
N MET A 114 -11.88 12.65 -2.96
CA MET A 114 -10.81 11.65 -2.91
C MET A 114 -11.35 10.22 -2.87
N ALA A 115 -12.48 9.99 -2.19
CA ALA A 115 -13.16 8.71 -2.25
C ALA A 115 -13.61 8.36 -3.68
N ALA A 116 -14.26 9.30 -4.38
CA ALA A 116 -14.66 9.11 -5.78
C ALA A 116 -13.45 8.90 -6.70
N TRP A 117 -12.35 9.60 -6.45
CA TRP A 117 -11.08 9.43 -7.17
C TRP A 117 -10.53 8.01 -7.00
N CYS A 118 -10.37 7.54 -5.77
CA CYS A 118 -9.88 6.18 -5.50
C CYS A 118 -10.80 5.10 -6.09
N ILE A 119 -12.12 5.28 -6.03
CA ILE A 119 -13.08 4.37 -6.67
C ILE A 119 -12.85 4.34 -8.19
N GLY A 120 -12.66 5.52 -8.80
CA GLY A 120 -12.33 5.66 -10.20
C GLY A 120 -11.05 4.93 -10.58
N THR A 121 -9.97 5.12 -9.82
CA THR A 121 -8.68 4.44 -10.01
C THR A 121 -8.86 2.92 -9.93
N ALA A 122 -9.54 2.40 -8.89
CA ALA A 122 -9.74 0.96 -8.70
C ALA A 122 -10.47 0.28 -9.86
N VAL A 123 -11.48 0.96 -10.46
CA VAL A 123 -12.32 0.38 -11.52
C VAL A 123 -11.82 0.67 -12.93
N GLN A 124 -10.86 1.58 -13.10
CA GLN A 124 -10.35 1.98 -14.40
C GLN A 124 -9.71 0.79 -15.11
N ASN A 125 -10.28 0.39 -16.25
CA ASN A 125 -9.85 -0.79 -17.02
C ASN A 125 -9.80 -2.10 -16.20
N ASN A 126 -10.56 -2.19 -15.11
CA ASN A 126 -10.51 -3.30 -14.16
C ASN A 126 -11.91 -3.93 -13.95
N GLN A 127 -12.27 -4.87 -14.82
CA GLN A 127 -13.60 -5.49 -14.82
C GLN A 127 -14.00 -6.14 -13.47
N PRO A 128 -13.13 -6.93 -12.79
CA PRO A 128 -13.48 -7.49 -11.48
C PRO A 128 -13.86 -6.42 -10.44
N SER A 129 -13.14 -5.30 -10.40
CA SER A 129 -13.46 -4.19 -9.51
C SER A 129 -14.74 -3.46 -9.92
N GLN A 130 -15.04 -3.33 -11.22
CA GLN A 130 -16.33 -2.80 -11.70
C GLN A 130 -17.51 -3.67 -11.25
N GLU A 131 -17.40 -4.99 -11.41
CA GLU A 131 -18.42 -5.95 -10.96
C GLU A 131 -18.62 -5.87 -9.45
N ARG A 132 -17.52 -5.74 -8.69
CA ARG A 132 -17.59 -5.59 -7.24
C ARG A 132 -18.24 -4.29 -6.81
N LEU A 133 -17.94 -3.18 -7.48
CA LEU A 133 -18.57 -1.89 -7.22
C LEU A 133 -20.10 -1.98 -7.41
N VAL A 134 -20.57 -2.58 -8.52
CA VAL A 134 -22.01 -2.78 -8.78
C VAL A 134 -22.65 -3.65 -7.70
N ALA A 135 -22.05 -4.78 -7.35
CA ALA A 135 -22.57 -5.66 -6.30
C ALA A 135 -22.64 -5.00 -4.91
N SER A 136 -21.73 -4.04 -4.65
CA SER A 136 -21.70 -3.27 -3.41
C SER A 136 -22.82 -2.21 -3.36
N GLN A 137 -23.34 -1.76 -4.51
CA GLN A 137 -24.45 -0.79 -4.58
C GLN A 137 -25.83 -1.39 -4.27
N ASP A 138 -26.02 -2.69 -4.51
CA ASP A 138 -27.31 -3.38 -4.31
C ASP A 138 -27.63 -3.65 -2.83
N HIS A 139 -26.64 -3.50 -1.95
CA HIS A 139 -26.81 -3.58 -0.50
C HIS A 139 -27.22 -2.20 0.08
N GLY A 140 -28.44 -1.75 -0.27
CA GLY A 140 -29.28 -0.94 0.62
C GLY A 140 -28.91 0.52 0.92
N GLY A 141 -28.34 1.27 -0.02
CA GLY A 141 -28.23 2.74 0.13
C GLY A 141 -27.29 3.47 -0.84
N MET A 142 -26.30 2.77 -1.39
CA MET A 142 -25.17 3.39 -2.11
C MET A 142 -25.45 3.85 -3.55
N ARG A 143 -26.59 3.47 -4.13
CA ARG A 143 -26.92 3.77 -5.54
C ARG A 143 -27.14 5.26 -5.83
N GLU A 144 -27.44 6.06 -4.80
CA GLU A 144 -27.64 7.51 -4.90
C GLU A 144 -26.32 8.30 -4.78
N ASN A 145 -25.31 7.73 -4.14
CA ASN A 145 -24.08 8.45 -3.77
C ASN A 145 -23.16 8.74 -4.96
N LEU A 146 -23.11 7.83 -5.94
CA LEU A 146 -22.29 8.04 -7.15
C LEU A 146 -22.82 9.17 -8.03
N LYS A 147 -24.13 9.42 -8.03
CA LYS A 147 -24.75 10.49 -8.84
C LYS A 147 -24.53 11.89 -8.28
N LYS A 148 -24.19 12.01 -6.99
CA LYS A 148 -23.93 13.29 -6.32
C LYS A 148 -22.46 13.72 -6.38
N ALA A 149 -21.56 12.80 -6.72
CA ALA A 149 -20.12 13.03 -6.77
C ALA A 149 -19.62 13.46 -8.17
N ILE A 150 -20.49 13.48 -9.18
CA ILE A 150 -20.24 13.93 -10.56
C ILE A 150 -21.10 15.16 -10.82
#